data_AF-A0A6G8FYF9-F1
#
_entry.id   AF-A0A6G8FYF9-F1
#
_cell.length_a   1.000
_cell.length_b   1.000
_cell.length_c   1.000
_cell.angle_alpha   90.00
_cell.angle_beta   90.00
_cell.angle_gamma   90.00
#
_symmetry.space_group_name_H-M   'P 1'
#
loop_
_entity.id
_entity.type
_entity.pdbx_description
1 polymer ?
#
loop_
_entity_poly.entity_id
_entity_poly.type
_entity_poly.pdbx_seq_one_letter_code
_entity_poly.pdbx_strand_id
1 'polypeptide(L)'
;MPIAPAIYARISQDRGGEGLGVQRQLADCRAEAERRGWPVAVEYVDDDTSAYSGKARPQYRAMLDAIRAGDVDAVVVWHMDRLHRRPIELEEFADTCTRAGVKDVVTLHGEFDLGSGDGLLVARLMAAVAANESDAKSRRTKRKQRELAERGLPSGGGMRPFGFTPDRLHLDDTESAAIRTLASRLLAGEPLVSLVRWLQDSDIQTVTGKEWRTPTVRNLLLSPRIAGLREHQGQVIGMAAWPAIITEEDHARIVGLLTDPARRTNRSARAYLLSGLLRCGKCGSKMVTGRTRERRRYMCRTGPDFGGCGGTMISATVEELVAEAVLYRLDTPELAAAIDGQQRDDESSAALSESIAADAAQLDELAGLYAAKAITGPEWVTARAAIDARIKANRARQASQAGSTALAGHIGNATALRREWPQMNLSRQVPIVRALISHITIHPGTPGARTIDPARVGITWRV
;
A
#
# COMPACT_ATOMS: atom_id res chain seq x y z
N MET A 1 22.97 13.59 38.44
CA MET A 1 23.67 13.50 37.14
C MET A 1 23.12 12.25 36.47
N PRO A 2 22.61 12.35 35.24
CA PRO A 2 22.06 11.20 34.52
C PRO A 2 23.08 10.07 34.37
N ILE A 3 22.61 8.84 34.53
CA ILE A 3 23.37 7.59 34.52
C ILE A 3 23.24 6.91 33.15
N ALA A 4 22.10 7.06 32.47
CA ALA A 4 21.81 6.44 31.18
C ALA A 4 21.08 7.40 30.19
N PRO A 5 21.71 8.50 29.75
CA PRO A 5 21.14 9.37 28.72
C PRO A 5 20.96 8.67 27.37
N ALA A 6 19.84 8.93 26.70
CA ALA A 6 19.60 8.50 25.33
C ALA A 6 19.69 9.67 24.33
N ILE A 7 20.11 9.40 23.10
CA ILE A 7 19.98 10.34 21.98
C ILE A 7 18.84 9.89 21.08
N TYR A 8 17.97 10.81 20.68
CA TYR A 8 17.01 10.57 19.61
C TYR A 8 17.26 11.47 18.39
N ALA A 9 17.44 10.84 17.23
CA ALA A 9 17.66 11.55 15.97
C ALA A 9 16.72 11.04 14.88
N ARG A 10 16.32 11.96 13.97
CA ARG A 10 15.55 11.59 12.78
C ARG A 10 16.02 12.32 11.53
N ILE A 11 15.95 11.64 10.39
CA ILE A 11 16.23 12.23 9.07
C ILE A 11 14.93 12.47 8.29
N SER A 12 14.93 13.50 7.45
CA SER A 12 13.94 13.70 6.38
C SER A 12 14.63 13.45 5.04
N GLN A 13 14.34 12.30 4.42
CA GLN A 13 14.70 11.90 3.04
C GLN A 13 15.96 12.57 2.44
N ASP A 14 17.10 11.91 2.53
CA ASP A 14 18.28 12.28 1.74
C ASP A 14 18.13 11.74 0.31
N ARG A 15 17.70 12.60 -0.62
CA ARG A 15 17.59 12.21 -2.05
C ARG A 15 18.94 11.92 -2.71
N GLY A 16 20.06 12.28 -2.06
CA GLY A 16 21.43 12.01 -2.51
C GLY A 16 22.07 10.76 -1.91
N GLY A 17 21.45 10.14 -0.90
CA GLY A 17 21.95 8.90 -0.28
C GLY A 17 23.23 9.05 0.55
N GLU A 18 23.60 10.26 1.00
CA GLU A 18 24.86 10.48 1.71
C GLU A 18 24.73 10.30 3.24
N GLY A 19 23.52 10.24 3.81
CA GLY A 19 23.31 9.99 5.25
C GLY A 19 23.86 11.09 6.17
N LEU A 20 24.39 12.18 5.60
CA LEU A 20 25.12 13.24 6.29
C LEU A 20 24.25 14.04 7.26
N GLY A 21 22.93 14.08 7.06
CA GLY A 21 22.01 14.86 7.89
C GLY A 21 21.76 14.28 9.28
N VAL A 22 21.73 12.95 9.44
CA VAL A 22 21.51 12.31 10.76
C VAL A 22 22.82 12.14 11.52
N GLN A 23 23.91 11.86 10.81
CA GLN A 23 25.24 11.72 11.40
C GLN A 23 25.73 13.03 12.02
N ARG A 24 25.45 14.17 11.38
CA ARG A 24 25.71 15.51 11.97
C ARG A 24 24.86 15.74 13.22
N GLN A 25 23.56 15.44 13.19
CA GLN A 25 22.69 15.55 14.36
C GLN A 25 23.19 14.70 15.54
N LEU A 26 23.57 13.44 15.29
CA LEU A 26 24.14 12.55 16.30
C LEU A 26 25.47 13.07 16.83
N ALA A 27 26.36 13.55 15.95
CA ALA A 27 27.63 14.15 16.36
C ALA A 27 27.43 15.37 17.26
N ASP A 28 26.51 16.27 16.90
CA ASP A 28 26.17 17.45 17.69
C ASP A 28 25.57 17.02 19.06
N CYS A 29 24.64 16.05 19.07
CA CYS A 29 24.04 15.55 20.31
C CYS A 29 25.05 14.86 21.23
N ARG A 30 26.02 14.10 20.67
CA ARG A 30 27.11 13.48 21.43
C ARG A 30 28.02 14.55 22.04
N ALA A 31 28.39 15.57 21.27
CA ALA A 31 29.22 16.66 21.76
C ALA A 31 28.53 17.42 22.90
N GLU A 32 27.22 17.63 22.82
CA GLU A 32 26.44 18.26 23.89
C GLU A 32 26.32 17.36 25.14
N ALA A 33 26.14 16.05 24.95
CA ALA A 33 26.15 15.09 26.07
C ALA A 33 27.53 15.05 26.76
N GLU A 34 28.62 15.03 25.99
CA GLU A 34 30.00 15.07 26.50
C GLU A 34 30.28 16.35 27.28
N ARG A 35 29.86 17.51 26.76
CA ARG A 35 29.96 18.81 27.45
C ARG A 35 29.27 18.82 28.81
N ARG A 36 28.19 18.04 28.97
CA ARG A 36 27.42 17.89 30.22
C ARG A 36 27.94 16.77 31.13
N GLY A 37 28.93 15.99 30.68
CA GLY A 37 29.41 14.81 31.40
C GLY A 37 28.40 13.66 31.42
N TRP A 38 27.54 13.57 30.40
CA TRP A 38 26.48 12.58 30.27
C TRP A 38 26.95 11.38 29.44
N PRO A 39 27.11 10.17 30.02
CA PRO A 39 27.55 8.99 29.28
C PRO A 39 26.38 8.40 28.47
N VAL A 40 26.31 8.72 27.18
CA VAL A 40 25.21 8.26 26.31
C VAL A 40 25.13 6.73 26.31
N ALA A 41 23.99 6.18 26.75
CA ALA A 41 23.75 4.74 26.86
C ALA A 41 23.19 4.13 25.57
N VAL A 42 22.27 4.83 24.90
CA VAL A 42 21.57 4.31 23.71
C VAL A 42 21.27 5.43 22.71
N GLU A 43 21.34 5.11 21.42
CA GLU A 43 20.94 6.02 20.34
C GLU A 43 19.75 5.42 19.56
N TYR A 44 18.68 6.18 19.48
CA TYR A 44 17.45 5.81 18.78
C TYR A 44 17.34 6.63 17.49
N VAL A 45 17.34 5.94 16.35
CA VAL A 45 17.36 6.60 15.03
C VAL A 45 16.21 6.11 14.15
N ASP A 46 15.27 7.00 13.83
CA ASP A 46 14.24 6.72 12.83
C ASP A 46 14.57 7.38 11.48
N ASP A 47 14.45 6.62 10.39
CA ASP A 47 14.43 7.15 9.03
C ASP A 47 12.99 7.49 8.64
N ASP A 48 12.69 8.77 8.41
CA ASP A 48 11.33 9.16 8.07
C ASP A 48 11.24 10.00 6.79
N THR A 49 10.78 9.32 5.75
CA THR A 49 10.28 9.89 4.51
C THR A 49 8.91 10.58 4.69
N SER A 50 8.28 10.56 5.87
CA SER A 50 6.83 10.78 5.97
C SER A 50 6.23 11.03 7.37
N ALA A 51 6.86 11.83 8.23
CA ALA A 51 6.33 12.21 9.57
C ALA A 51 4.97 12.93 9.56
N TYR A 52 4.43 13.26 8.38
CA TYR A 52 3.07 13.79 8.21
C TYR A 52 1.98 12.70 8.11
N SER A 53 2.36 11.43 7.95
CA SER A 53 1.44 10.34 7.54
C SER A 53 1.05 9.37 8.67
N GLY A 54 1.53 9.57 9.90
CA GLY A 54 1.22 8.67 11.03
C GLY A 54 1.84 7.27 10.92
N LYS A 55 2.93 7.10 10.15
CA LYS A 55 3.68 5.85 10.12
C LYS A 55 4.30 5.54 11.49
N ALA A 56 4.48 4.24 11.78
CA ALA A 56 5.08 3.77 13.01
C ALA A 56 6.56 4.20 13.10
N ARG A 57 6.93 4.83 14.21
CA ARG A 57 8.30 5.22 14.58
C ARG A 57 8.82 4.21 15.61
N PRO A 58 9.39 3.08 15.16
CA PRO A 58 9.77 1.98 16.06
C PRO A 58 10.84 2.39 17.06
N GLN A 59 11.83 3.20 16.67
CA GLN A 59 12.91 3.61 17.59
C GLN A 59 12.42 4.66 18.58
N TYR A 60 11.53 5.56 18.17
CA TYR A 60 10.85 6.46 19.11
C TYR A 60 10.03 5.70 20.16
N ARG A 61 9.30 4.64 19.77
CA ARG A 61 8.56 3.81 20.73
C ARG A 61 9.48 3.04 21.66
N ALA A 62 10.55 2.45 21.13
CA ALA A 62 11.55 1.76 21.95
C ALA A 62 12.19 2.69 22.98
N MET A 63 12.43 3.96 22.63
CA MET A 63 12.90 4.98 23.57
C MET A 63 11.87 5.26 24.67
N LEU A 64 10.59 5.45 24.32
CA LEU A 64 9.53 5.66 25.31
C LEU A 64 9.42 4.46 26.26
N ASP A 65 9.52 3.24 25.75
CA ASP A 65 9.48 2.02 26.57
C ASP A 65 10.70 1.92 27.51
N ALA A 66 11.90 2.29 27.05
CA ALA A 66 13.09 2.35 27.88
C ALA A 66 12.99 3.42 28.99
N ILE A 67 12.39 4.57 28.69
CA ILE A 67 12.08 5.60 29.71
C ILE A 67 11.09 5.04 30.74
N ARG A 68 10.03 4.34 30.30
CA ARG A 68 9.05 3.71 31.21
C ARG A 68 9.66 2.65 32.10
N ALA A 69 10.63 1.90 31.58
CA ALA A 69 11.37 0.88 32.33
C ALA A 69 12.39 1.47 33.31
N GLY A 70 12.72 2.76 33.18
CA GLY A 70 13.78 3.42 33.96
C GLY A 70 15.18 3.15 33.44
N ASP A 71 15.31 2.53 32.25
CA ASP A 71 16.59 2.25 31.59
C ASP A 71 17.22 3.52 30.98
N VAL A 72 16.40 4.56 30.79
CA VAL A 72 16.82 5.87 30.27
C VAL A 72 16.34 6.95 31.23
N ASP A 73 17.28 7.78 31.71
CA ASP A 73 17.02 8.82 32.70
C ASP A 73 17.25 10.26 32.19
N ALA A 74 17.66 10.40 30.93
CA ALA A 74 17.78 11.67 30.22
C ALA A 74 17.64 11.49 28.70
N VAL A 75 17.21 12.52 27.99
CA VAL A 75 17.03 12.47 26.53
C VAL A 75 17.67 13.68 25.87
N VAL A 76 18.52 13.47 24.87
CA VAL A 76 19.14 14.52 24.07
C VAL A 76 18.59 14.46 22.64
N VAL A 77 18.10 15.59 22.16
CA VAL A 77 17.61 15.73 20.78
C VAL A 77 18.15 16.98 20.12
N TRP A 78 18.35 16.91 18.80
CA TRP A 78 18.86 18.06 18.05
C TRP A 78 17.90 19.26 18.06
N HIS A 79 16.60 19.02 17.92
CA HIS A 79 15.56 20.05 17.99
C HIS A 79 14.22 19.41 18.35
N MET A 80 13.31 20.15 18.99
CA MET A 80 12.01 19.63 19.45
C MET A 80 11.15 19.07 18.31
N ASP A 81 11.21 19.67 17.13
CA ASP A 81 10.54 19.13 15.95
C ASP A 81 11.00 17.68 15.69
N ARG A 82 12.27 17.35 15.92
CA ARG A 82 12.84 16.00 15.73
C ARG A 82 12.16 14.98 16.64
N LEU A 83 11.82 15.37 17.85
CA LEU A 83 11.15 14.53 18.83
C LEU A 83 9.66 14.31 18.48
N HIS A 84 8.91 15.36 18.12
CA HIS A 84 7.47 15.27 17.89
C HIS A 84 6.99 16.24 16.79
N ARG A 85 5.98 15.83 16.02
CA ARG A 85 5.34 16.70 15.01
C ARG A 85 3.86 16.95 15.28
N ARG A 86 3.25 16.11 16.12
CA ARG A 86 1.83 16.20 16.51
C ARG A 86 1.76 16.56 18.00
N PRO A 87 0.82 17.45 18.42
CA PRO A 87 0.62 17.75 19.83
C PRO A 87 0.43 16.51 20.71
N ILE A 88 -0.28 15.48 20.19
CA ILE A 88 -0.51 14.23 20.94
C ILE A 88 0.79 13.44 21.24
N GLU A 89 1.78 13.52 20.36
CA GLU A 89 3.08 12.85 20.57
C GLU A 89 3.92 13.62 21.61
N LEU A 90 3.79 14.94 21.66
CA LEU A 90 4.40 15.75 22.72
C LEU A 90 3.81 15.41 24.09
N GLU A 91 2.48 15.27 24.17
CA GLU A 91 1.80 14.90 25.41
C GLU A 91 2.22 13.51 25.89
N GLU A 92 2.25 12.51 24.98
CA GLU A 92 2.69 11.15 25.34
C GLU A 92 4.13 11.13 25.87
N PHE A 93 5.03 11.89 25.22
CA PHE A 93 6.42 12.00 25.67
C PHE A 93 6.52 12.68 27.03
N ALA A 94 5.88 13.84 27.20
CA ALA A 94 5.92 14.60 28.45
C ALA A 94 5.35 13.81 29.64
N ASP A 95 4.22 13.13 29.43
CA ASP A 95 3.58 12.25 30.42
C ASP A 95 4.47 11.03 30.76
N THR A 96 5.13 10.44 29.75
CA THR A 96 6.09 9.35 29.96
C THR A 96 7.30 9.78 30.78
N CYS A 97 7.91 10.92 30.45
CA CYS A 97 9.02 11.48 31.22
C CYS A 97 8.61 11.85 32.65
N THR A 98 7.43 12.47 32.82
CA THR A 98 6.91 12.88 34.14
C THR A 98 6.70 11.67 35.04
N ARG A 99 6.07 10.61 34.55
CA ARG A 99 5.86 9.37 35.33
C ARG A 99 7.15 8.65 35.69
N ALA A 100 8.13 8.67 34.79
CA ALA A 100 9.44 8.06 35.02
C ALA A 100 10.39 8.94 35.85
N GLY A 101 10.00 10.19 36.17
CA GLY A 101 10.85 11.14 36.88
C GLY A 101 12.00 11.72 36.04
N VAL A 102 11.95 11.56 34.71
CA VAL A 102 12.95 12.10 33.77
C VAL A 102 12.68 13.58 33.55
N LYS A 103 13.59 14.42 34.06
CA LYS A 103 13.54 15.89 33.92
C LYS A 103 14.59 16.42 32.94
N ASP A 104 15.64 15.64 32.73
CA ASP A 104 16.81 15.98 31.92
C ASP A 104 16.55 15.72 30.43
N VAL A 105 15.66 16.53 29.82
CA VAL A 105 15.45 16.54 28.36
C VAL A 105 16.11 17.76 27.74
N VAL A 106 17.08 17.54 26.86
CA VAL A 106 17.93 18.60 26.29
C VAL A 106 17.68 18.72 24.81
N THR A 107 17.50 19.96 24.36
CA THR A 107 17.53 20.30 22.94
C THR A 107 18.68 21.22 22.60
N LEU A 108 19.34 21.01 21.46
CA LEU A 108 20.48 21.84 21.05
C LEU A 108 20.07 23.26 20.61
N HIS A 109 18.78 23.49 20.39
CA HIS A 109 18.21 24.78 20.01
C HIS A 109 17.17 25.23 21.06
N GLY A 110 17.68 25.65 22.21
CA GLY A 110 16.89 26.20 23.32
C GLY A 110 16.96 25.32 24.56
N GLU A 111 17.30 25.94 25.70
CA GLU A 111 17.24 25.31 27.01
C GLU A 111 15.76 25.20 27.43
N PHE A 112 15.06 24.21 26.90
CA PHE A 112 13.70 23.87 27.32
C PHE A 112 13.76 22.76 28.35
N ASP A 113 13.66 23.11 29.63
CA ASP A 113 13.40 22.12 30.67
C ASP A 113 11.93 21.68 30.58
N LEU A 114 11.68 20.57 29.88
CA LEU A 114 10.36 19.96 29.78
C LEU A 114 9.87 19.37 31.11
N GLY A 115 10.75 19.22 32.11
CA GLY A 115 10.40 18.87 33.47
C GLY A 115 9.77 20.04 34.25
N SER A 116 9.85 21.27 33.72
CA SER A 116 9.21 22.46 34.27
C SER A 116 7.87 22.75 33.59
N GLY A 117 6.88 23.23 34.36
CA GLY A 117 5.56 23.60 33.82
C GLY A 117 5.62 24.68 32.73
N ASP A 118 6.57 25.60 32.85
CA ASP A 118 6.78 26.71 31.89
C ASP A 118 7.43 26.21 30.58
N GLY A 119 8.44 25.33 30.66
CA GLY A 119 9.07 24.72 29.49
C GLY A 119 8.09 23.86 28.67
N LEU A 120 7.24 23.10 29.36
CA LEU A 120 6.17 22.31 28.72
C LEU A 120 5.12 23.21 28.04
N LEU A 121 4.74 24.34 28.65
CA LEU A 121 3.83 25.31 28.05
C LEU A 121 4.40 25.90 26.75
N VAL A 122 5.67 26.32 26.75
CA VAL A 122 6.32 26.88 25.56
C VAL A 122 6.43 25.84 24.44
N ALA A 123 6.77 24.59 24.77
CA ALA A 123 6.80 23.49 23.81
C ALA A 123 5.43 23.23 23.16
N ARG A 124 4.34 23.24 23.95
CA ARG A 124 2.96 23.10 23.45
C ARG A 124 2.58 24.23 22.50
N LEU A 125 2.93 25.47 22.85
CA LEU A 125 2.67 26.64 22.01
C LEU A 125 3.43 26.55 20.67
N MET A 126 4.71 26.15 20.69
CA MET A 126 5.49 25.96 19.46
C MET A 126 4.92 24.84 18.58
N ALA A 127 4.52 23.71 19.17
CA ALA A 127 3.88 22.62 18.44
C ALA A 127 2.56 23.06 17.78
N ALA A 128 1.74 23.84 18.50
CA ALA A 128 0.50 24.41 17.97
C ALA A 128 0.75 25.40 16.82
N VAL A 129 1.76 26.26 16.94
CA VAL A 129 2.16 27.20 15.88
C VAL A 129 2.61 26.45 14.63
N ALA A 130 3.49 25.44 14.77
CA ALA A 130 3.99 24.64 13.64
C ALA A 130 2.87 23.85 12.93
N ALA A 131 1.92 23.31 13.69
CA ALA A 131 0.73 22.65 13.15
C ALA A 131 -0.13 23.65 12.36
N ASN A 132 -0.42 24.82 12.93
CA ASN A 132 -1.21 25.86 12.28
C ASN A 132 -0.55 26.40 11.00
N GLU A 133 0.78 26.61 10.99
CA GLU A 133 1.51 27.03 9.79
C GLU A 133 1.41 26.01 8.66
N SER A 134 1.54 24.73 9.01
CA SER A 134 1.41 23.64 8.04
C SER A 134 0.00 23.54 7.47
N ASP A 135 -1.02 23.66 8.32
CA ASP A 135 -2.41 23.70 7.91
C ASP A 135 -2.71 24.93 7.06
N ALA A 136 -2.16 26.10 7.42
CA ALA A 136 -2.26 27.30 6.62
C ALA A 136 -1.61 27.12 5.24
N LYS A 137 -0.44 26.47 5.16
CA LYS A 137 0.21 26.12 3.89
C LYS A 137 -0.62 25.15 3.06
N SER A 138 -1.22 24.14 3.70
CA SER A 138 -2.13 23.18 3.05
C SER A 138 -3.37 23.89 2.49
N ARG A 139 -4.02 24.74 3.30
CA ARG A 139 -5.18 25.56 2.87
C ARG A 139 -4.82 26.48 1.70
N ARG A 140 -3.69 27.20 1.77
CA ARG A 140 -3.19 28.05 0.67
C ARG A 140 -2.94 27.25 -0.60
N THR A 141 -2.32 26.06 -0.48
CA THR A 141 -2.05 25.19 -1.62
C THR A 141 -3.36 24.69 -2.24
N LYS A 142 -4.31 24.19 -1.44
CA LYS A 142 -5.61 23.74 -1.93
C LYS A 142 -6.38 24.88 -2.62
N ARG A 143 -6.39 26.07 -2.00
CA ARG A 143 -7.01 27.28 -2.58
C ARG A 143 -6.37 27.63 -3.93
N LYS A 144 -5.05 27.64 -4.01
CA LYS A 144 -4.32 27.87 -5.28
C LYS A 144 -4.66 26.81 -6.34
N GLN A 145 -4.73 25.54 -5.97
CA GLN A 145 -5.09 24.47 -6.92
C GLN A 145 -6.53 24.60 -7.42
N ARG A 146 -7.45 25.03 -6.57
CA ARG A 146 -8.83 25.32 -6.95
C ARG A 146 -8.90 26.50 -7.92
N GLU A 147 -8.23 27.61 -7.59
CA GLU A 147 -8.16 28.78 -8.47
C GLU A 147 -7.56 28.45 -9.84
N LEU A 148 -6.47 27.66 -9.89
CA LEU A 148 -5.91 27.17 -11.15
C LEU A 148 -6.93 26.34 -11.93
N ALA A 149 -7.71 25.49 -11.26
CA ALA A 149 -8.71 24.66 -11.90
C ALA A 149 -9.91 25.46 -12.42
N GLU A 150 -10.40 26.44 -11.66
CA GLU A 150 -11.45 27.37 -12.07
C GLU A 150 -11.02 28.22 -13.28
N ARG A 151 -9.72 28.53 -13.40
CA ARG A 151 -9.12 29.23 -14.55
C ARG A 151 -8.75 28.31 -15.73
N GLY A 152 -9.06 27.01 -15.66
CA GLY A 152 -8.69 26.04 -16.71
C GLY A 152 -7.19 25.73 -16.81
N LEU A 153 -6.36 26.22 -15.87
CA LEU A 153 -4.91 26.08 -15.89
C LEU A 153 -4.43 24.73 -15.33
N PRO A 154 -3.25 24.24 -15.75
CA PRO A 154 -2.72 22.96 -15.28
C PRO A 154 -2.37 23.03 -13.80
N SER A 155 -2.67 21.95 -13.06
CA SER A 155 -2.14 21.77 -11.72
C SER A 155 -0.64 21.49 -11.79
N GLY A 156 0.15 22.18 -10.96
CA GLY A 156 1.58 21.91 -10.80
C GLY A 156 1.86 20.59 -10.06
N GLY A 157 3.06 20.03 -10.26
CA GLY A 157 3.54 18.82 -9.57
C GLY A 157 3.27 17.50 -10.30
N GLY A 158 4.02 16.46 -9.94
CA GLY A 158 3.96 15.13 -10.59
C GLY A 158 4.59 15.09 -11.99
N MET A 159 4.42 13.95 -12.67
CA MET A 159 4.91 13.77 -14.05
C MET A 159 4.02 14.54 -15.04
N ARG A 160 4.59 14.98 -16.18
CA ARG A 160 3.78 15.57 -17.26
C ARG A 160 2.80 14.53 -17.83
N PRO A 161 1.62 14.96 -18.31
CA PRO A 161 0.69 14.07 -18.99
C PRO A 161 1.20 13.71 -20.39
N PHE A 162 1.02 12.45 -20.79
CA PHE A 162 1.31 11.98 -22.15
C PHE A 162 0.42 12.72 -23.17
N GLY A 163 0.98 13.10 -24.31
CA GLY A 163 0.34 13.94 -25.32
C GLY A 163 0.69 15.43 -25.22
N PHE A 164 1.40 15.84 -24.18
CA PHE A 164 1.71 17.25 -23.88
C PHE A 164 3.19 17.44 -23.57
N THR A 165 3.74 18.60 -23.93
CA THR A 165 5.12 18.98 -23.62
C THR A 165 5.30 19.20 -22.09
N PRO A 166 6.55 19.36 -21.58
CA PRO A 166 6.80 19.57 -20.15
C PRO A 166 6.07 20.75 -19.52
N ASP A 167 5.69 21.76 -20.31
CA ASP A 167 4.91 22.92 -19.85
C ASP A 167 3.43 22.62 -19.58
N ARG A 168 2.93 21.44 -20.01
CA ARG A 168 1.54 20.98 -19.85
C ARG A 168 0.49 21.85 -20.54
N LEU A 169 0.89 22.71 -21.45
CA LEU A 169 0.04 23.61 -22.21
C LEU A 169 0.09 23.30 -23.70
N HIS A 170 1.25 22.93 -24.22
CA HIS A 170 1.40 22.61 -25.64
C HIS A 170 1.31 21.11 -25.88
N LEU A 171 0.86 20.74 -27.09
CA LEU A 171 0.83 19.34 -27.52
C LEU A 171 2.23 18.91 -27.90
N ASP A 172 2.56 17.67 -27.57
CA ASP A 172 3.66 16.97 -28.20
C ASP A 172 3.13 16.32 -29.49
N ASP A 173 3.69 16.65 -30.64
CA ASP A 173 3.15 16.21 -31.93
C ASP A 173 3.13 14.68 -32.08
N THR A 174 4.15 14.01 -31.56
CA THR A 174 4.27 12.54 -31.67
C THR A 174 3.29 11.86 -30.72
N GLU A 175 3.29 12.25 -29.46
CA GLU A 175 2.42 11.64 -28.45
C GLU A 175 0.94 11.98 -28.68
N SER A 176 0.63 13.20 -29.14
CA SER A 176 -0.74 13.61 -29.44
C SER A 176 -1.28 12.91 -30.69
N ALA A 177 -0.45 12.69 -31.73
CA ALA A 177 -0.82 11.86 -32.89
C ALA A 177 -1.09 10.40 -32.48
N ALA A 178 -0.31 9.87 -31.54
CA ALA A 178 -0.55 8.55 -30.99
C ALA A 178 -1.92 8.47 -30.28
N ILE A 179 -2.27 9.47 -29.44
CA ILE A 179 -3.58 9.54 -28.78
C ILE A 179 -4.72 9.61 -29.80
N ARG A 180 -4.60 10.43 -30.86
CA ARG A 180 -5.60 10.51 -31.94
C ARG A 180 -5.82 9.15 -32.61
N THR A 181 -4.72 8.44 -32.87
CA THR A 181 -4.76 7.09 -33.47
C THR A 181 -5.43 6.08 -32.54
N LEU A 182 -5.08 6.09 -31.25
CA LEU A 182 -5.69 5.22 -30.23
C LEU A 182 -7.20 5.46 -30.13
N ALA A 183 -7.62 6.72 -30.08
CA ALA A 183 -9.03 7.10 -30.02
C ALA A 183 -9.81 6.61 -31.25
N SER A 184 -9.29 6.90 -32.45
CA SER A 184 -9.90 6.48 -33.72
C SER A 184 -10.05 4.95 -33.82
N ARG A 185 -8.99 4.19 -33.52
CA ARG A 185 -9.03 2.71 -33.55
C ARG A 185 -9.97 2.11 -32.51
N LEU A 186 -10.01 2.68 -31.30
CA LEU A 186 -10.96 2.24 -30.27
C LEU A 186 -12.41 2.46 -30.74
N LEU A 187 -12.70 3.63 -31.32
CA LEU A 187 -14.02 3.97 -31.86
C LEU A 187 -14.39 3.10 -33.05
N ALA A 188 -13.41 2.61 -33.81
CA ALA A 188 -13.60 1.60 -34.86
C ALA A 188 -13.83 0.17 -34.32
N GLY A 189 -13.82 -0.03 -33.00
CA GLY A 189 -14.13 -1.31 -32.36
C GLY A 189 -12.91 -2.18 -32.05
N GLU A 190 -11.68 -1.68 -32.23
CA GLU A 190 -10.50 -2.44 -31.85
C GLU A 190 -10.41 -2.63 -30.32
N PRO A 191 -10.02 -3.82 -29.84
CA PRO A 191 -9.87 -4.07 -28.41
C PRO A 191 -8.64 -3.36 -27.86
N LEU A 192 -8.71 -2.86 -26.62
CA LEU A 192 -7.60 -2.15 -25.96
C LEU A 192 -6.26 -2.91 -25.98
N VAL A 193 -6.28 -4.25 -25.92
CA VAL A 193 -5.07 -5.08 -26.00
C VAL A 193 -4.37 -4.95 -27.38
N SER A 194 -5.15 -4.79 -28.47
CA SER A 194 -4.61 -4.50 -29.81
C SER A 194 -3.89 -3.16 -29.81
N LEU A 195 -4.50 -2.14 -29.19
CA LEU A 195 -3.94 -0.79 -29.12
C LEU A 195 -2.63 -0.75 -28.33
N VAL A 196 -2.56 -1.49 -27.22
CA VAL A 196 -1.33 -1.60 -26.42
C VAL A 196 -0.21 -2.27 -27.23
N ARG A 197 -0.51 -3.35 -27.96
CA ARG A 197 0.47 -3.99 -28.85
C ARG A 197 0.96 -3.04 -29.91
N TRP A 198 0.06 -2.30 -30.56
CA TRP A 198 0.44 -1.31 -31.54
C TRP A 198 1.39 -0.24 -30.98
N LEU A 199 1.16 0.25 -29.76
CA LEU A 199 2.09 1.19 -29.11
C LEU A 199 3.47 0.58 -28.87
N GLN A 200 3.52 -0.69 -28.45
CA GLN A 200 4.77 -1.43 -28.22
C GLN A 200 5.52 -1.70 -29.53
N ASP A 201 4.81 -2.14 -30.56
CA ASP A 201 5.37 -2.43 -31.89
C ASP A 201 5.86 -1.15 -32.59
N SER A 202 5.28 0.00 -32.26
CA SER A 202 5.67 1.32 -32.77
C SER A 202 6.76 2.01 -31.94
N ASP A 203 7.31 1.33 -30.93
CA ASP A 203 8.31 1.85 -29.97
C ASP A 203 7.90 3.18 -29.28
N ILE A 204 6.59 3.38 -29.09
CA ILE A 204 6.07 4.55 -28.39
C ILE A 204 6.06 4.22 -26.90
N GLN A 205 6.92 4.86 -26.12
CA GLN A 205 7.03 4.64 -24.68
C GLN A 205 6.13 5.58 -23.86
N THR A 206 5.82 5.20 -22.62
CA THR A 206 5.19 6.14 -21.68
C THR A 206 6.17 7.26 -21.29
N VAL A 207 5.67 8.35 -20.71
CA VAL A 207 6.51 9.46 -20.20
C VAL A 207 7.62 8.99 -19.24
N THR A 208 7.42 7.86 -18.56
CA THR A 208 8.40 7.26 -17.63
C THR A 208 9.34 6.23 -18.27
N GLY A 209 9.28 6.02 -19.58
CA GLY A 209 10.05 4.98 -20.29
C GLY A 209 9.56 3.55 -20.03
N LYS A 210 8.39 3.38 -19.39
CA LYS A 210 7.79 2.08 -19.11
C LYS A 210 6.91 1.61 -20.26
N GLU A 211 6.78 0.29 -20.40
CA GLU A 211 5.86 -0.34 -21.36
C GLU A 211 4.39 -0.01 -21.06
N TRP A 212 3.61 0.03 -22.13
CA TRP A 212 2.17 0.21 -22.05
C TRP A 212 1.47 -1.02 -21.51
N ARG A 213 0.42 -0.77 -20.72
CA ARG A 213 -0.50 -1.78 -20.22
C ARG A 213 -1.93 -1.34 -20.51
N THR A 214 -2.86 -2.29 -20.60
CA THR A 214 -4.27 -2.02 -20.90
C THR A 214 -4.90 -1.02 -19.93
N PRO A 215 -4.68 -1.10 -18.60
CA PRO A 215 -5.22 -0.11 -17.67
C PRO A 215 -4.67 1.30 -17.91
N THR A 216 -3.40 1.42 -18.31
CA THR A 216 -2.76 2.71 -18.59
C THR A 216 -3.37 3.36 -19.83
N VAL A 217 -3.52 2.60 -20.93
CA VAL A 217 -4.17 3.10 -22.16
C VAL A 217 -5.64 3.44 -21.89
N ARG A 218 -6.35 2.60 -21.13
CA ARG A 218 -7.73 2.87 -20.73
C ARG A 218 -7.86 4.19 -19.97
N ASN A 219 -7.02 4.43 -18.97
CA ASN A 219 -7.08 5.65 -18.16
C ASN A 219 -6.66 6.88 -18.96
N LEU A 220 -5.71 6.74 -19.89
CA LEU A 220 -5.35 7.80 -20.84
C LEU A 220 -6.55 8.22 -21.68
N LEU A 221 -7.25 7.25 -22.30
CA LEU A 221 -8.40 7.49 -23.17
C LEU A 221 -9.64 8.01 -22.43
N LEU A 222 -9.76 7.74 -21.12
CA LEU A 222 -10.84 8.27 -20.28
C LEU A 222 -10.58 9.67 -19.74
N SER A 223 -9.33 10.12 -19.74
CA SER A 223 -8.96 11.40 -19.15
C SER A 223 -9.67 12.57 -19.85
N PRO A 224 -10.45 13.42 -19.15
CA PRO A 224 -11.07 14.60 -19.76
C PRO A 224 -10.04 15.54 -20.40
N ARG A 225 -8.79 15.47 -19.95
CA ARG A 225 -7.69 16.28 -20.46
C ARG A 225 -7.49 16.16 -21.98
N ILE A 226 -7.61 14.96 -22.54
CA ILE A 226 -7.37 14.75 -23.99
C ILE A 226 -8.47 15.39 -24.85
N ALA A 227 -9.62 15.74 -24.25
CA ALA A 227 -10.70 16.49 -24.87
C ALA A 227 -10.62 18.00 -24.59
N GLY A 228 -9.51 18.50 -24.02
CA GLY A 228 -9.38 19.92 -23.66
C GLY A 228 -10.20 20.32 -22.43
N LEU A 229 -10.60 19.36 -21.59
CA LEU A 229 -11.41 19.61 -20.40
C LEU A 229 -10.56 19.60 -19.12
N ARG A 230 -10.92 20.48 -18.18
CA ARG A 230 -10.26 20.62 -16.87
C ARG A 230 -11.03 19.84 -15.80
N GLU A 231 -10.39 18.82 -15.22
CA GLU A 231 -10.97 18.03 -14.11
C GLU A 231 -10.30 18.31 -12.75
N HIS A 232 -11.10 18.60 -11.72
CA HIS A 232 -10.61 18.73 -10.35
C HIS A 232 -11.42 17.81 -9.42
N GLN A 233 -10.72 16.96 -8.67
CA GLN A 233 -11.34 16.05 -7.70
C GLN A 233 -12.46 15.16 -8.30
N GLY A 234 -12.26 14.64 -9.52
CA GLY A 234 -13.25 13.77 -10.17
C GLY A 234 -14.37 14.51 -10.91
N GLN A 235 -14.38 15.84 -10.89
CA GLN A 235 -15.39 16.65 -11.55
C GLN A 235 -14.79 17.51 -12.66
N VAL A 236 -15.41 17.49 -13.84
CA VAL A 236 -15.07 18.39 -14.93
C VAL A 236 -15.61 19.78 -14.59
N ILE A 237 -14.71 20.76 -14.48
CA ILE A 237 -15.04 22.15 -14.15
C ILE A 237 -15.40 22.95 -15.42
N GLY A 238 -14.76 22.63 -16.55
CA GLY A 238 -15.00 23.33 -17.81
C GLY A 238 -13.82 23.20 -18.78
N MET A 239 -13.72 24.16 -19.71
CA MET A 239 -12.65 24.18 -20.69
C MET A 239 -11.28 24.45 -20.04
N ALA A 240 -10.27 23.74 -20.52
CA ALA A 240 -8.90 23.95 -20.11
C ALA A 240 -8.19 24.99 -20.98
N ALA A 241 -7.07 25.51 -20.49
CA ALA A 241 -6.21 26.43 -21.22
C ALA A 241 -5.31 25.73 -22.26
N TRP A 242 -5.28 24.40 -22.27
CA TRP A 242 -4.55 23.60 -23.26
C TRP A 242 -5.48 23.13 -24.38
N PRO A 243 -4.97 22.92 -25.60
CA PRO A 243 -5.78 22.47 -26.72
C PRO A 243 -6.25 21.03 -26.53
N ALA A 244 -7.39 20.71 -27.16
CA ALA A 244 -7.92 19.36 -27.22
C ALA A 244 -7.15 18.51 -28.24
N ILE A 245 -6.86 17.26 -27.87
CA ILE A 245 -6.24 16.26 -28.75
C ILE A 245 -7.32 15.52 -29.54
N ILE A 246 -8.46 15.24 -28.92
CA ILE A 246 -9.65 14.68 -29.57
C ILE A 246 -10.86 15.58 -29.31
N THR A 247 -11.92 15.41 -30.08
CA THR A 247 -13.16 16.18 -29.88
C THR A 247 -13.84 15.77 -28.57
N GLU A 248 -14.60 16.69 -27.97
CA GLU A 248 -15.43 16.37 -26.78
C GLU A 248 -16.45 15.26 -27.08
N GLU A 249 -16.97 15.23 -28.31
CA GLU A 249 -17.90 14.19 -28.78
C GLU A 249 -17.23 12.81 -28.84
N ASP A 250 -16.05 12.70 -29.44
CA ASP A 250 -15.32 11.43 -29.49
C ASP A 250 -14.92 10.95 -28.09
N HIS A 251 -14.52 11.88 -27.20
CA HIS A 251 -14.25 11.56 -25.81
C HIS A 251 -15.49 11.03 -25.09
N ALA A 252 -16.64 11.68 -25.23
CA ALA A 252 -17.89 11.21 -24.64
C ALA A 252 -18.28 9.81 -25.15
N ARG A 253 -18.11 9.53 -26.45
CA ARG A 253 -18.32 8.20 -27.04
C ARG A 253 -17.36 7.16 -26.46
N ILE A 254 -16.08 7.50 -26.31
CA ILE A 254 -15.08 6.63 -25.68
C ILE A 254 -15.43 6.35 -24.22
N VAL A 255 -15.81 7.37 -23.45
CA VAL A 255 -16.25 7.21 -22.06
C VAL A 255 -17.42 6.23 -22.01
N GLY A 256 -18.47 6.46 -22.81
CA GLY A 256 -19.61 5.54 -22.91
C GLY A 256 -19.19 4.11 -23.23
N LEU A 257 -18.35 3.90 -24.23
CA LEU A 257 -17.83 2.56 -24.60
C LEU A 257 -17.02 1.89 -23.47
N LEU A 258 -16.22 2.64 -22.73
CA LEU A 258 -15.29 2.12 -21.72
C LEU A 258 -15.88 2.01 -20.30
N THR A 259 -16.99 2.68 -20.03
CA THR A 259 -17.66 2.68 -18.71
C THR A 259 -19.05 2.03 -18.72
N ASP A 260 -19.57 1.64 -19.88
CA ASP A 260 -20.85 0.93 -20.00
C ASP A 260 -20.95 -0.24 -18.99
N PRO A 261 -21.89 -0.20 -18.03
CA PRO A 261 -22.11 -1.27 -17.06
C PRO A 261 -22.51 -2.61 -17.70
N ALA A 262 -23.17 -2.59 -18.88
CA ALA A 262 -23.50 -3.79 -19.64
C ALA A 262 -22.25 -4.45 -20.25
N ARG A 263 -21.15 -3.70 -20.38
CA ARG A 263 -19.86 -4.25 -20.78
C ARG A 263 -19.35 -5.18 -19.69
N ARG A 264 -19.25 -6.47 -20.03
CA ARG A 264 -18.62 -7.50 -19.20
C ARG A 264 -17.12 -7.22 -19.05
N THR A 265 -16.73 -6.32 -18.15
CA THR A 265 -15.34 -5.89 -17.94
C THR A 265 -14.58 -6.79 -16.96
N ASN A 266 -15.27 -7.56 -16.14
CA ASN A 266 -14.75 -8.74 -15.45
C ASN A 266 -15.97 -9.54 -14.98
N ARG A 267 -16.12 -10.82 -15.38
CA ARG A 267 -16.87 -11.73 -14.52
C ARG A 267 -16.13 -11.69 -13.20
N SER A 268 -16.81 -11.34 -12.10
CA SER A 268 -16.32 -11.52 -10.72
C SER A 268 -15.31 -12.65 -10.72
N ALA A 269 -14.03 -12.36 -10.50
CA ALA A 269 -12.95 -13.31 -10.74
C ALA A 269 -13.38 -14.64 -10.13
N ARG A 270 -13.73 -15.63 -10.95
CA ARG A 270 -14.17 -16.93 -10.43
C ARG A 270 -12.95 -17.44 -9.67
N ALA A 271 -13.00 -17.32 -8.35
CA ALA A 271 -11.88 -17.62 -7.49
C ALA A 271 -11.78 -19.14 -7.41
N TYR A 272 -11.19 -19.75 -8.42
CA TYR A 272 -10.88 -21.17 -8.42
C TYR A 272 -9.85 -21.48 -7.33
N LEU A 273 -9.81 -22.73 -6.86
CA LEU A 273 -9.03 -23.17 -5.71
C LEU A 273 -7.60 -22.63 -5.71
N LEU A 274 -6.93 -22.69 -6.86
CA LEU A 274 -5.52 -22.33 -6.99
C LEU A 274 -5.28 -20.96 -7.64
N SER A 275 -6.34 -20.15 -7.76
CA SER A 275 -6.26 -18.81 -8.35
C SER A 275 -5.25 -17.96 -7.59
N GLY A 276 -4.15 -17.64 -8.29
CA GLY A 276 -3.09 -16.78 -7.80
C GLY A 276 -1.93 -17.48 -7.09
N LEU A 277 -2.00 -18.80 -6.87
CA LEU A 277 -0.94 -19.59 -6.25
C LEU A 277 0.07 -20.14 -7.26
N LEU A 278 -0.34 -20.35 -8.51
CA LEU A 278 0.54 -20.97 -9.52
C LEU A 278 1.59 -20.00 -10.07
N ARG A 279 2.79 -20.53 -10.30
CA ARG A 279 3.95 -19.90 -10.94
C ARG A 279 4.46 -20.80 -12.06
N CYS A 280 4.93 -20.19 -13.14
CA CYS A 280 5.52 -20.91 -14.26
C CYS A 280 6.95 -21.35 -13.92
N GLY A 281 7.26 -22.64 -14.00
CA GLY A 281 8.60 -23.17 -13.78
C GLY A 281 9.63 -22.80 -14.85
N LYS A 282 9.21 -22.18 -15.97
CA LYS A 282 10.11 -21.69 -17.02
C LYS A 282 10.53 -20.23 -16.83
N CYS A 283 9.60 -19.34 -16.44
CA CYS A 283 9.87 -17.89 -16.36
C CYS A 283 9.50 -17.26 -15.01
N GLY A 284 9.02 -18.03 -14.04
CA GLY A 284 8.61 -17.54 -12.71
C GLY A 284 7.26 -16.81 -12.68
N SER A 285 6.72 -16.37 -13.81
CA SER A 285 5.51 -15.56 -13.87
C SER A 285 4.27 -16.27 -13.32
N LYS A 286 3.38 -15.48 -12.74
CA LYS A 286 2.09 -15.93 -12.22
C LYS A 286 1.23 -16.51 -13.34
N MET A 287 0.71 -17.71 -13.12
CA MET A 287 -0.20 -18.36 -14.08
C MET A 287 -1.63 -17.89 -13.86
N VAL A 288 -2.40 -17.82 -14.95
CA VAL A 288 -3.79 -17.38 -14.97
C VAL A 288 -4.69 -18.51 -15.46
N THR A 289 -5.97 -18.46 -15.09
CA THR A 289 -6.93 -19.45 -15.58
C THR A 289 -7.40 -19.10 -16.99
N GLY A 290 -7.39 -20.09 -17.86
CA GLY A 290 -7.98 -20.05 -19.20
C GLY A 290 -9.05 -21.14 -19.36
N ARG A 291 -9.88 -20.99 -20.41
CA ARG A 291 -10.85 -22.01 -20.82
C ARG A 291 -10.69 -22.26 -22.32
N THR A 292 -10.61 -23.53 -22.72
CA THR A 292 -10.54 -23.92 -24.13
C THR A 292 -11.55 -25.03 -24.36
N ARG A 293 -12.49 -24.84 -25.31
CA ARG A 293 -13.50 -25.85 -25.72
C ARG A 293 -14.02 -26.65 -24.53
N GLU A 294 -14.59 -25.91 -23.57
CA GLU A 294 -15.17 -26.38 -22.29
C GLU A 294 -14.23 -26.74 -21.14
N ARG A 295 -12.98 -27.13 -21.38
CA ARG A 295 -12.03 -27.53 -20.32
C ARG A 295 -11.30 -26.34 -19.70
N ARG A 296 -11.23 -26.30 -18.36
CA ARG A 296 -10.51 -25.29 -17.56
C ARG A 296 -9.04 -25.67 -17.42
N ARG A 297 -8.15 -24.69 -17.56
CA ARG A 297 -6.69 -24.87 -17.45
C ARG A 297 -6.04 -23.68 -16.75
N TYR A 298 -4.89 -23.90 -16.16
CA TYR A 298 -3.99 -22.83 -15.74
C TYR A 298 -2.87 -22.69 -16.77
N MET A 299 -2.57 -21.46 -17.18
CA MET A 299 -1.57 -21.19 -18.21
C MET A 299 -0.71 -19.99 -17.87
N CYS A 300 0.56 -20.09 -18.21
CA CYS A 300 1.48 -18.97 -18.27
C CYS A 300 1.12 -18.16 -19.51
N ARG A 301 0.47 -17.00 -19.36
CA ARG A 301 -0.07 -16.24 -20.49
C ARG A 301 0.92 -15.17 -20.94
N THR A 302 1.12 -15.03 -22.25
CA THR A 302 1.84 -13.91 -22.86
C THR A 302 0.90 -12.75 -23.14
N GLY A 303 1.45 -11.54 -23.15
CA GLY A 303 0.79 -10.34 -23.65
C GLY A 303 1.09 -9.11 -22.80
N PRO A 304 0.61 -7.92 -23.20
CA PRO A 304 1.00 -6.68 -22.55
C PRO A 304 0.61 -6.58 -21.07
N ASP A 305 -0.48 -7.26 -20.68
CA ASP A 305 -0.95 -7.33 -19.30
C ASP A 305 -0.42 -8.54 -18.52
N PHE A 306 0.35 -9.41 -19.19
CA PHE A 306 0.82 -10.67 -18.64
C PHE A 306 2.30 -10.88 -18.93
N GLY A 307 3.15 -10.81 -17.90
CA GLY A 307 4.59 -11.08 -18.03
C GLY A 307 4.95 -12.57 -18.21
N GLY A 308 4.03 -13.41 -18.68
CA GLY A 308 4.26 -14.85 -18.86
C GLY A 308 4.88 -15.19 -20.21
N CYS A 309 5.55 -16.34 -20.30
CA CYS A 309 6.24 -16.79 -21.51
C CYS A 309 5.38 -17.63 -22.46
N GLY A 310 4.14 -18.01 -22.10
CA GLY A 310 3.26 -18.79 -22.99
C GLY A 310 3.56 -20.29 -22.99
N GLY A 311 4.76 -20.69 -22.53
CA GLY A 311 5.30 -22.04 -22.71
C GLY A 311 4.90 -23.06 -21.64
N THR A 312 3.96 -22.76 -20.75
CA THR A 312 3.55 -23.72 -19.72
C THR A 312 2.06 -23.65 -19.45
N MET A 313 1.43 -24.82 -19.43
CA MET A 313 0.03 -24.99 -19.08
C MET A 313 -0.18 -26.29 -18.31
N ILE A 314 -1.25 -26.34 -17.53
CA ILE A 314 -1.68 -27.52 -16.81
C ILE A 314 -3.21 -27.56 -16.73
N SER A 315 -3.78 -28.77 -16.79
CA SER A 315 -5.21 -28.99 -16.61
C SER A 315 -5.65 -28.55 -15.21
N ALA A 316 -6.88 -28.05 -15.07
CA ALA A 316 -7.40 -27.67 -13.75
C ALA A 316 -7.66 -28.87 -12.83
N THR A 317 -7.58 -30.11 -13.31
CA THR A 317 -7.57 -31.32 -12.48
C THR A 317 -6.35 -31.38 -11.54
N VAL A 318 -5.34 -30.51 -11.72
CA VAL A 318 -4.28 -30.32 -10.73
C VAL A 318 -4.82 -29.86 -9.37
N GLU A 319 -6.02 -29.29 -9.32
CA GLU A 319 -6.70 -28.91 -8.08
C GLU A 319 -6.93 -30.11 -7.16
N GLU A 320 -7.26 -31.28 -7.73
CA GLU A 320 -7.47 -32.52 -6.97
C GLU A 320 -6.15 -33.00 -6.36
N LEU A 321 -5.07 -33.01 -7.15
CA LEU A 321 -3.74 -33.39 -6.69
C LEU A 321 -3.23 -32.48 -5.56
N VAL A 322 -3.44 -31.17 -5.68
CA VAL A 322 -3.03 -30.22 -4.65
C VAL A 322 -3.90 -30.34 -3.40
N ALA A 323 -5.21 -30.53 -3.55
CA ALA A 323 -6.10 -30.77 -2.42
C ALA A 323 -5.67 -32.02 -1.63
N GLU A 324 -5.36 -33.11 -2.32
CA GLU A 324 -4.85 -34.33 -1.70
C GLU A 324 -3.52 -34.11 -0.96
N ALA A 325 -2.58 -33.39 -1.56
CA ALA A 325 -1.32 -33.04 -0.90
C ALA A 325 -1.53 -32.18 0.36
N VAL A 326 -2.47 -31.23 0.31
CA VAL A 326 -2.87 -30.40 1.46
C VAL A 326 -3.45 -31.25 2.58
N LEU A 327 -4.39 -32.15 2.25
CA LEU A 327 -4.99 -33.06 3.23
C LEU A 327 -3.97 -34.00 3.85
N TYR A 328 -3.01 -34.51 3.07
CA TYR A 328 -1.93 -35.34 3.59
C TYR A 328 -1.01 -34.55 4.53
N ARG A 329 -0.61 -33.33 4.15
CA ARG A 329 0.24 -32.46 4.99
C ARG A 329 -0.42 -32.14 6.34
N LEU A 330 -1.75 -32.04 6.38
CA LEU A 330 -2.51 -31.82 7.62
C LEU A 330 -2.41 -32.95 8.65
N ASP A 331 -2.12 -34.19 8.22
CA ASP A 331 -1.94 -35.35 9.08
C ASP A 331 -0.48 -35.54 9.53
N THR A 332 0.45 -34.69 9.11
CA THR A 332 1.88 -34.86 9.45
C THR A 332 2.21 -34.34 10.86
N PRO A 333 2.93 -35.12 11.70
CA PRO A 333 3.29 -34.71 13.07
C PRO A 333 4.06 -33.39 13.13
N GLU A 334 4.85 -33.08 12.10
CA GLU A 334 5.66 -31.86 12.00
C GLU A 334 4.80 -30.60 11.86
N LEU A 335 3.63 -30.71 11.19
CA LEU A 335 2.70 -29.59 11.08
C LEU A 335 1.95 -29.38 12.41
N ALA A 336 1.58 -30.46 13.10
CA ALA A 336 0.97 -30.38 14.43
C ALA A 336 1.90 -29.66 15.42
N ALA A 337 3.19 -29.99 15.42
CA ALA A 337 4.19 -29.34 16.27
C ALA A 337 4.44 -27.86 15.90
N ALA A 338 4.44 -27.52 14.61
CA ALA A 338 4.61 -26.13 14.16
C ALA A 338 3.42 -25.22 14.52
N ILE A 339 2.22 -25.77 14.65
CA ILE A 339 1.00 -25.02 15.01
C ILE A 339 0.79 -24.95 16.53
N ASP A 340 1.24 -25.95 17.30
CA ASP A 340 1.23 -25.89 18.78
C ASP A 340 2.04 -24.68 19.31
N GLY A 341 3.11 -24.30 18.58
CA GLY A 341 3.84 -23.06 18.83
C GLY A 341 3.05 -21.77 18.51
N GLN A 342 1.98 -21.84 17.72
CA GLN A 342 1.13 -20.72 17.30
C GLN A 342 -0.15 -20.52 18.13
N GLN A 343 -0.53 -21.43 19.04
CA GLN A 343 -1.69 -21.21 19.93
C GLN A 343 -1.53 -19.98 20.86
N ARG A 344 -0.30 -19.49 21.06
CA ARG A 344 -0.03 -18.21 21.75
C ARG A 344 -0.45 -16.96 20.95
N ASP A 345 -0.80 -17.08 19.67
CA ASP A 345 -1.21 -15.96 18.79
C ASP A 345 -2.74 -15.77 18.71
N ASP A 346 -3.57 -16.66 19.26
CA ASP A 346 -5.04 -16.57 19.16
C ASP A 346 -5.63 -15.37 19.94
N GLU A 347 -5.01 -14.99 21.05
CA GLU A 347 -5.35 -13.78 21.82
C GLU A 347 -5.10 -12.50 21.00
N SER A 348 -4.12 -12.54 20.08
CA SER A 348 -3.82 -11.47 19.12
C SER A 348 -4.89 -11.34 18.02
N SER A 349 -5.49 -12.46 17.60
CA SER A 349 -6.52 -12.50 16.53
C SER A 349 -7.86 -11.93 16.98
N ALA A 350 -8.26 -12.23 18.22
CA ALA A 350 -9.46 -11.64 18.84
C ALA A 350 -9.32 -10.12 18.97
N ALA A 351 -8.17 -9.65 19.47
CA ALA A 351 -7.87 -8.23 19.59
C ALA A 351 -7.87 -7.49 18.23
N LEU A 352 -7.37 -8.13 17.15
CA LEU A 352 -7.43 -7.54 15.81
C LEU A 352 -8.85 -7.46 15.25
N SER A 353 -9.68 -8.48 15.49
CA SER A 353 -11.09 -8.48 15.05
C SER A 353 -11.90 -7.40 15.76
N GLU A 354 -11.70 -7.25 17.07
CA GLU A 354 -12.29 -6.19 17.88
C GLU A 354 -11.84 -4.81 17.40
N SER A 355 -10.54 -4.64 17.10
CA SER A 355 -10.01 -3.39 16.53
C SER A 355 -10.62 -3.05 15.16
N ILE A 356 -10.85 -4.04 14.29
CA ILE A 356 -11.51 -3.82 12.99
C ILE A 356 -12.97 -3.41 13.18
N ALA A 357 -13.68 -4.03 14.12
CA ALA A 357 -15.07 -3.69 14.43
C ALA A 357 -15.19 -2.27 15.00
N ALA A 358 -14.29 -1.90 15.91
CA ALA A 358 -14.21 -0.54 16.46
C ALA A 358 -13.92 0.51 15.37
N ASP A 359 -12.97 0.23 14.47
CA ASP A 359 -12.68 1.13 13.35
C ASP A 359 -13.86 1.25 12.37
N ALA A 360 -14.60 0.17 12.14
CA ALA A 360 -15.81 0.21 11.30
C ALA A 360 -16.92 1.06 11.94
N ALA A 361 -17.14 0.91 13.25
CA ALA A 361 -18.08 1.74 13.99
C ALA A 361 -17.66 3.24 13.96
N GLN A 362 -16.36 3.51 14.03
CA GLN A 362 -15.84 4.88 13.90
C GLN A 362 -16.10 5.49 12.51
N LEU A 363 -16.08 4.69 11.44
CA LEU A 363 -16.45 5.16 10.10
C LEU A 363 -17.94 5.51 10.01
N ASP A 364 -18.81 4.73 10.66
CA ASP A 364 -20.24 5.00 10.70
C ASP A 364 -20.55 6.27 11.49
N GLU A 365 -19.88 6.48 12.62
CA GLU A 365 -19.97 7.73 13.39
C GLU A 365 -19.48 8.93 12.56
N LEU A 366 -18.35 8.80 11.86
CA LEU A 366 -17.81 9.82 10.98
C LEU A 366 -18.76 10.15 9.81
N ALA A 367 -19.43 9.14 9.26
CA ALA A 367 -20.46 9.33 8.23
C ALA A 367 -21.67 10.10 8.79
N GLY A 368 -22.08 9.80 10.02
CA GLY A 368 -23.12 10.53 10.75
C GLY A 368 -22.77 12.01 10.96
N LEU A 369 -21.54 12.31 11.39
CA LEU A 369 -21.04 13.68 11.57
C LEU A 369 -21.03 14.47 10.25
N TYR A 370 -20.66 13.82 9.14
CA TYR A 370 -20.71 14.44 7.82
C TYR A 370 -22.15 14.70 7.36
N ALA A 371 -23.06 13.74 7.55
CA ALA A 371 -24.48 13.89 7.23
C ALA A 371 -25.13 15.03 8.03
N ALA A 372 -24.75 15.18 9.31
CA ALA A 372 -25.16 16.27 10.18
C ALA A 372 -24.48 17.62 9.87
N LYS A 373 -23.58 17.68 8.87
CA LYS A 373 -22.77 18.86 8.52
C LYS A 373 -21.89 19.37 9.68
N ALA A 374 -21.60 18.51 10.66
CA ALA A 374 -20.72 18.84 11.78
C ALA A 374 -19.24 18.85 11.36
N ILE A 375 -18.91 18.19 10.24
CA ILE A 375 -17.58 18.17 9.63
C ILE A 375 -17.66 18.45 8.13
N THR A 376 -16.59 19.02 7.59
CA THR A 376 -16.45 19.34 6.16
C THR A 376 -16.00 18.13 5.35
N GLY A 377 -16.26 18.14 4.04
CA GLY A 377 -15.81 17.07 3.12
C GLY A 377 -14.32 16.75 3.21
N PRO A 378 -13.41 17.75 3.26
CA PRO A 378 -11.98 17.51 3.46
C PRO A 378 -11.62 16.85 4.81
N GLU A 379 -12.33 17.18 5.89
CA GLU A 379 -12.15 16.54 7.21
C GLU A 379 -12.61 15.08 7.17
N TRP A 380 -13.77 14.82 6.54
CA TRP A 380 -14.26 13.46 6.31
C TRP A 380 -13.28 12.63 5.47
N VAL A 381 -12.78 13.15 4.35
CA VAL A 381 -11.79 12.42 3.51
C VAL A 381 -10.53 12.09 4.31
N THR A 382 -10.02 13.04 5.11
CA THR A 382 -8.78 12.87 5.88
C THR A 382 -8.96 11.85 7.01
N ALA A 383 -10.04 11.98 7.80
CA ALA A 383 -10.34 11.05 8.89
C ALA A 383 -10.63 9.64 8.36
N ARG A 384 -11.44 9.54 7.29
CA ARG A 384 -11.74 8.26 6.63
C ARG A 384 -10.49 7.55 6.13
N ALA A 385 -9.57 8.28 5.48
CA ALA A 385 -8.34 7.69 4.94
C ALA A 385 -7.46 7.05 6.04
N ALA A 386 -7.40 7.66 7.23
CA ALA A 386 -6.66 7.10 8.35
C ALA A 386 -7.31 5.82 8.89
N ILE A 387 -8.63 5.81 9.05
CA ILE A 387 -9.39 4.66 9.54
C ILE A 387 -9.34 3.51 8.52
N ASP A 388 -9.53 3.81 7.23
CA ASP A 388 -9.39 2.83 6.14
C ASP A 388 -8.00 2.19 6.10
N ALA A 389 -6.94 2.97 6.36
CA ALA A 389 -5.59 2.47 6.42
C ALA A 389 -5.38 1.49 7.59
N ARG A 390 -5.94 1.79 8.77
CA ARG A 390 -5.90 0.87 9.93
C ARG A 390 -6.68 -0.40 9.67
N ILE A 391 -7.90 -0.31 9.16
CA ILE A 391 -8.72 -1.47 8.76
C ILE A 391 -7.95 -2.33 7.76
N LYS A 392 -7.32 -1.72 6.75
CA LYS A 392 -6.53 -2.44 5.75
C LYS A 392 -5.31 -3.13 6.36
N ALA A 393 -4.60 -2.47 7.27
CA ALA A 393 -3.43 -3.02 7.95
C ALA A 393 -3.81 -4.18 8.89
N ASN A 394 -4.86 -3.99 9.69
CA ASN A 394 -5.36 -5.02 10.62
C ASN A 394 -5.94 -6.22 9.87
N ARG A 395 -6.68 -6.00 8.77
CA ARG A 395 -7.11 -7.10 7.88
C ARG A 395 -5.94 -7.83 7.23
N ALA A 396 -4.85 -7.14 6.90
CA ALA A 396 -3.65 -7.80 6.37
C ALA A 396 -2.95 -8.66 7.43
N ARG A 397 -2.84 -8.17 8.68
CA ARG A 397 -2.31 -8.93 9.83
C ARG A 397 -3.19 -10.11 10.20
N GLN A 398 -4.50 -9.88 10.24
CA GLN A 398 -5.50 -10.93 10.43
C GLN A 398 -5.43 -11.94 9.29
N ALA A 399 -5.22 -11.56 8.04
CA ALA A 399 -5.07 -12.51 6.93
C ALA A 399 -3.78 -13.33 7.00
N SER A 400 -2.70 -12.79 7.59
CA SER A 400 -1.49 -13.58 7.88
C SER A 400 -1.67 -14.54 9.05
N GLN A 401 -2.47 -14.17 10.07
CA GLN A 401 -2.76 -15.01 11.25
C GLN A 401 -3.92 -16.00 11.01
N ALA A 402 -4.85 -15.69 10.10
CA ALA A 402 -5.98 -16.52 9.70
C ALA A 402 -5.56 -17.82 9.02
N GLY A 403 -4.29 -17.93 8.62
CA GLY A 403 -3.70 -19.21 8.25
C GLY A 403 -3.79 -20.22 9.39
N SER A 404 -3.54 -19.80 10.63
CA SER A 404 -3.64 -20.64 11.84
C SER A 404 -5.09 -20.96 12.19
N THR A 405 -5.99 -19.97 12.14
CA THR A 405 -7.42 -20.14 12.50
C THR A 405 -8.22 -20.93 11.46
N ALA A 406 -7.83 -20.90 10.18
CA ALA A 406 -8.42 -21.77 9.14
C ALA A 406 -8.00 -23.25 9.28
N LEU A 407 -6.90 -23.50 10.00
CA LEU A 407 -6.41 -24.84 10.32
C LEU A 407 -6.95 -25.32 11.68
N ALA A 408 -7.31 -24.40 12.59
CA ALA A 408 -7.91 -24.69 13.88
C ALA A 408 -9.19 -25.54 13.72
N GLY A 409 -9.23 -26.71 14.37
CA GLY A 409 -10.31 -27.70 14.28
C GLY A 409 -10.13 -28.78 13.20
N HIS A 410 -9.22 -28.59 12.24
CA HIS A 410 -8.93 -29.55 11.18
C HIS A 410 -7.60 -30.31 11.36
N ILE A 411 -6.74 -29.84 12.26
CA ILE A 411 -5.46 -30.46 12.62
C ILE A 411 -5.72 -31.79 13.33
N GLY A 412 -5.05 -32.87 12.90
CA GLY A 412 -5.28 -34.23 13.42
C GLY A 412 -6.63 -34.84 13.03
N ASN A 413 -7.47 -34.08 12.33
CA ASN A 413 -8.81 -34.47 11.87
C ASN A 413 -8.86 -34.58 10.34
N ALA A 414 -7.74 -34.81 9.63
CA ALA A 414 -7.80 -34.77 8.17
C ALA A 414 -8.65 -35.90 7.58
N THR A 415 -8.92 -36.99 8.34
CA THR A 415 -9.91 -38.00 7.94
C THR A 415 -11.35 -37.46 7.93
N ALA A 416 -11.69 -36.51 8.80
CA ALA A 416 -12.98 -35.80 8.79
C ALA A 416 -12.99 -34.74 7.69
N LEU A 417 -11.93 -33.91 7.60
CA LEU A 417 -11.81 -32.89 6.56
C LEU A 417 -11.82 -33.49 5.15
N ARG A 418 -11.18 -34.65 4.93
CA ARG A 418 -11.18 -35.38 3.65
C ARG A 418 -12.58 -35.81 3.23
N ARG A 419 -13.46 -36.14 4.18
CA ARG A 419 -14.88 -36.48 3.91
C ARG A 419 -15.71 -35.25 3.58
N GLU A 420 -15.43 -34.13 4.24
CA GLU A 420 -16.18 -32.87 4.06
C GLU A 420 -15.70 -32.06 2.85
N TRP A 421 -14.43 -32.20 2.45
CA TRP A 421 -13.78 -31.41 1.41
C TRP A 421 -14.57 -31.33 0.10
N PRO A 422 -15.12 -32.43 -0.47
CA PRO A 422 -15.90 -32.37 -1.70
C PRO A 422 -17.20 -31.56 -1.57
N GLN A 423 -17.73 -31.42 -0.35
CA GLN A 423 -18.95 -30.66 -0.07
C GLN A 423 -18.68 -29.20 0.29
N MET A 424 -17.41 -28.85 0.55
CA MET A 424 -17.03 -27.48 0.87
C MET A 424 -17.06 -26.58 -0.37
N ASN A 425 -17.53 -25.35 -0.18
CA ASN A 425 -17.43 -24.31 -1.20
C ASN A 425 -16.01 -23.70 -1.25
N LEU A 426 -15.71 -23.00 -2.34
CA LEU A 426 -14.39 -22.38 -2.56
C LEU A 426 -14.04 -21.33 -1.50
N SER A 427 -15.01 -20.65 -0.90
CA SER A 427 -14.76 -19.72 0.21
C SER A 427 -14.20 -20.39 1.47
N ARG A 428 -14.42 -21.70 1.65
CA ARG A 428 -13.83 -22.49 2.76
C ARG A 428 -12.53 -23.19 2.33
N GLN A 429 -12.50 -23.77 1.14
CA GLN A 429 -11.31 -24.50 0.65
C GLN A 429 -10.10 -23.57 0.39
N VAL A 430 -10.32 -22.39 -0.21
CA VAL A 430 -9.24 -21.47 -0.61
C VAL A 430 -8.41 -20.98 0.59
N PRO A 431 -9.01 -20.55 1.72
CA PRO A 431 -8.27 -20.21 2.93
C PRO A 431 -7.36 -21.34 3.43
N ILE A 432 -7.87 -22.58 3.51
CA ILE A 432 -7.09 -23.75 3.98
C ILE A 432 -5.87 -23.98 3.09
N VAL A 433 -6.05 -23.99 1.76
CA VAL A 433 -4.93 -24.14 0.82
C VAL A 433 -3.91 -23.00 0.96
N ARG A 434 -4.38 -21.76 1.10
CA ARG A 434 -3.51 -20.57 1.24
C ARG A 434 -2.77 -20.50 2.56
N ALA A 435 -3.31 -21.12 3.62
CA ALA A 435 -2.67 -21.23 4.91
C ALA A 435 -1.41 -22.10 4.84
N LEU A 436 -1.46 -23.19 4.07
CA LEU A 436 -0.36 -24.16 3.98
C LEU A 436 0.60 -23.89 2.82
N ILE A 437 0.11 -23.34 1.70
CA ILE A 437 0.89 -23.19 0.48
C ILE A 437 1.29 -21.72 0.26
N SER A 438 2.59 -21.50 0.04
CA SER A 438 3.15 -20.21 -0.37
C SER A 438 2.89 -19.98 -1.86
N HIS A 439 3.33 -20.92 -2.69
CA HIS A 439 3.09 -20.95 -4.13
C HIS A 439 3.28 -22.36 -4.69
N ILE A 440 2.83 -22.57 -5.94
CA ILE A 440 2.95 -23.84 -6.65
C ILE A 440 3.65 -23.58 -7.97
N THR A 441 4.79 -24.22 -8.19
CA THR A 441 5.56 -24.14 -9.43
C THR A 441 5.15 -25.25 -10.38
N ILE A 442 4.74 -24.88 -11.59
CA ILE A 442 4.37 -25.82 -12.64
C ILE A 442 5.47 -25.88 -13.67
N HIS A 443 6.14 -27.02 -13.79
CA HIS A 443 7.18 -27.24 -14.79
C HIS A 443 6.59 -27.57 -16.17
N PRO A 444 7.37 -27.37 -17.27
CA PRO A 444 6.96 -27.74 -18.62
C PRO A 444 6.48 -29.18 -18.71
N GLY A 445 5.52 -29.45 -19.60
CA GLY A 445 4.96 -30.78 -19.80
C GLY A 445 5.42 -31.43 -21.09
N THR A 446 5.30 -32.74 -21.14
CA THR A 446 5.57 -33.52 -22.34
C THR A 446 4.46 -33.30 -23.38
N PRO A 447 4.80 -32.92 -24.62
CA PRO A 447 3.83 -32.80 -25.71
C PRO A 447 3.05 -34.11 -25.90
N GLY A 448 1.73 -34.01 -26.10
CA GLY A 448 0.85 -35.16 -26.35
C GLY A 448 0.37 -35.93 -25.11
N ALA A 449 0.89 -35.64 -23.92
CA ALA A 449 0.42 -36.26 -22.68
C ALA A 449 -1.07 -35.96 -22.41
N ARG A 450 -1.82 -37.00 -22.03
CA ARG A 450 -3.27 -36.92 -21.75
C ARG A 450 -3.61 -36.84 -20.27
N THR A 451 -2.67 -37.18 -19.40
CA THR A 451 -2.78 -37.14 -17.93
C THR A 451 -1.84 -36.09 -17.35
N ILE A 452 -2.11 -35.66 -16.12
CA ILE A 452 -1.19 -34.80 -15.37
C ILE A 452 -0.06 -35.69 -14.85
N ASP A 453 1.17 -35.29 -15.14
CA ASP A 453 2.37 -35.83 -14.48
C ASP A 453 2.59 -35.09 -13.15
N PRO A 454 2.47 -35.77 -12.00
CA PRO A 454 2.69 -35.18 -10.68
C PRO A 454 4.07 -34.56 -10.49
N ALA A 455 5.11 -35.10 -11.14
CA ALA A 455 6.49 -34.62 -11.00
C ALA A 455 6.67 -33.17 -11.49
N ARG A 456 5.73 -32.68 -12.30
CA ARG A 456 5.71 -31.29 -12.78
C ARG A 456 5.20 -30.28 -11.76
N VAL A 457 4.63 -30.73 -10.65
CA VAL A 457 3.95 -29.87 -9.66
C VAL A 457 4.82 -29.75 -8.42
N GLY A 458 5.61 -28.68 -8.34
CA GLY A 458 6.38 -28.35 -7.14
C GLY A 458 5.54 -27.50 -6.19
N ILE A 459 5.22 -28.02 -5.00
CA ILE A 459 4.49 -27.27 -3.97
C ILE A 459 5.49 -26.67 -2.99
N THR A 460 5.45 -25.36 -2.80
CA THR A 460 6.22 -24.67 -1.76
C THR A 460 5.31 -24.36 -0.58
N TRP A 461 5.57 -25.01 0.56
CA TRP A 461 4.81 -24.86 1.79
C TRP A 461 5.22 -23.59 2.56
N ARG A 462 4.33 -23.06 3.39
CA ARG A 462 4.61 -21.93 4.30
C ARG A 462 5.20 -22.37 5.63
N VAL A 463 5.03 -23.65 5.98
CA VAL A 463 5.39 -24.27 7.25
C VAL A 463 6.35 -25.43 7.01
#